data_AF-A0A381FQ85-F1
#
_entry.id   AF-A0A381FQ85-F1
#
_cell.length_a   1.000
_cell.length_b   1.000
_cell.length_c   1.000
_cell.angle_alpha   90.00
_cell.angle_beta   90.00
_cell.angle_gamma   90.00
#
_symmetry.space_group_name_H-M   'P 1'
#
loop_
_entity.id
_entity.type
_entity.pdbx_description
1 polymer ?
#
loop_
_entity_poly.entity_id
_entity_poly.type
_entity_poly.pdbx_seq_one_letter_code
_entity_poly.pdbx_strand_id
1 'polypeptide(L)'
;MKIIGQYEIDEIEKVFNGINDLKNYKVDSELYGHFLFNIYEKDFWHYVQNIDPKLSNEYAALNSENDSYEIMNISSKAKQKHSKKFHELRDKFYLVNGKIYSYIYLGEMNVGHVIEITEYESKDVHHLLNALMSDRNELKNRNFFQRILNK
;
A
#
# COMPACT_ATOMS: atom_id res chain seq x y z
N MET A 1 -14.63 1.72 -8.53
CA MET A 1 -13.64 1.48 -7.45
C MET A 1 -14.19 0.49 -6.43
N LYS A 2 -13.36 -0.45 -5.97
CA LYS A 2 -13.70 -1.35 -4.84
C LYS A 2 -12.60 -1.29 -3.77
N ILE A 3 -12.98 -1.29 -2.50
CA ILE A 3 -12.08 -1.35 -1.36
C ILE A 3 -11.97 -2.80 -0.89
N ILE A 4 -10.75 -3.25 -0.68
CA ILE A 4 -10.42 -4.62 -0.29
C ILE A 4 -9.70 -4.56 1.04
N GLY A 5 -10.24 -5.32 1.99
CA GLY A 5 -9.80 -5.33 3.37
C GLY A 5 -9.91 -6.70 4.03
N GLN A 6 -9.12 -6.87 5.09
CA GLN A 6 -9.29 -7.94 6.06
C GLN A 6 -10.09 -7.41 7.25
N TYR A 7 -11.16 -8.12 7.60
CA TYR A 7 -12.04 -7.83 8.73
C TYR A 7 -12.43 -9.17 9.36
N GLU A 8 -12.49 -9.25 10.68
CA GLU A 8 -13.18 -10.36 11.34
C GLU A 8 -14.69 -10.25 11.12
N ILE A 9 -15.41 -11.38 11.20
CA ILE A 9 -16.85 -11.43 10.90
C ILE A 9 -17.64 -10.47 11.80
N ASP A 10 -17.24 -10.32 13.05
CA ASP A 10 -17.86 -9.41 14.03
C ASP A 10 -17.34 -7.96 13.93
N GLU A 11 -16.30 -7.70 13.15
CA GLU A 11 -15.83 -6.34 12.81
C GLU A 11 -16.59 -5.76 11.62
N ILE A 12 -17.05 -6.60 10.68
CA ILE A 12 -17.82 -6.18 9.52
C ILE A 12 -19.06 -5.37 9.96
N GLU A 13 -19.84 -5.88 10.92
CA GLU A 13 -21.02 -5.14 11.40
C GLU A 13 -20.67 -3.83 12.12
N LYS A 14 -19.49 -3.72 12.75
CA LYS A 14 -19.03 -2.51 13.45
C LYS A 14 -18.46 -1.46 12.48
N VAL A 15 -17.66 -1.90 11.50
CA VAL A 15 -17.02 -1.05 10.49
C VAL A 15 -18.04 -0.53 9.48
N PHE A 16 -19.03 -1.35 9.12
CA PHE A 16 -19.99 -1.02 8.08
C PHE A 16 -21.37 -0.57 8.59
N ASN A 17 -21.58 -0.48 9.91
CA ASN A 17 -22.87 -0.02 10.45
C ASN A 17 -23.17 1.42 9.98
N GLY A 18 -24.25 1.60 9.23
CA GLY A 18 -24.65 2.90 8.69
C GLY A 18 -23.97 3.32 7.38
N ILE A 19 -23.10 2.49 6.80
CA ILE A 19 -22.54 2.73 5.46
C ILE A 19 -23.49 2.14 4.41
N ASN A 20 -24.24 3.00 3.72
CA ASN A 20 -25.17 2.61 2.65
C ASN A 20 -24.48 1.97 1.43
N ASP A 21 -23.14 1.96 1.38
CA ASP A 21 -22.35 1.62 0.20
C ASP A 21 -21.45 0.37 0.37
N LEU A 22 -21.94 -0.60 1.16
CA LEU A 22 -21.36 -1.96 1.30
C LEU A 22 -20.98 -2.63 -0.04
N LYS A 23 -21.61 -2.23 -1.16
CA LYS A 23 -21.33 -2.73 -2.51
C LYS A 23 -19.90 -2.44 -2.99
N ASN A 24 -19.24 -1.45 -2.40
CA ASN A 24 -17.87 -1.09 -2.76
C ASN A 24 -16.82 -1.87 -2.00
N TYR A 25 -17.17 -2.64 -0.96
CA TYR A 25 -16.23 -3.42 -0.18
C TYR A 25 -16.21 -4.89 -0.63
N LYS A 26 -15.02 -5.49 -0.63
CA LYS A 26 -14.80 -6.90 -0.95
C LYS A 26 -13.79 -7.49 0.04
N VAL A 27 -14.10 -8.68 0.56
CA VAL A 27 -13.13 -9.48 1.32
C VAL A 27 -12.37 -10.37 0.33
N ASP A 28 -11.04 -10.26 0.33
CA ASP A 28 -10.15 -11.05 -0.53
C ASP A 28 -8.82 -11.27 0.19
N SER A 29 -8.76 -12.34 1.00
CA SER A 29 -7.62 -12.62 1.88
C SER A 29 -6.33 -12.91 1.11
N GLU A 30 -6.44 -13.51 -0.08
CA GLU A 30 -5.28 -13.82 -0.92
C GLU A 30 -4.65 -12.54 -1.47
N LEU A 31 -5.47 -11.66 -2.06
CA LEU A 31 -5.00 -10.38 -2.56
C LEU A 31 -4.52 -9.48 -1.42
N TYR A 32 -5.18 -9.53 -0.27
CA TYR A 32 -4.77 -8.81 0.93
C TYR A 32 -3.37 -9.26 1.38
N GLY A 33 -3.16 -10.56 1.57
CA GLY A 33 -1.87 -11.13 1.93
C GLY A 33 -0.79 -10.83 0.91
N HIS A 34 -1.13 -10.85 -0.38
CA HIS A 34 -0.20 -10.47 -1.45
C HIS A 34 0.26 -9.01 -1.30
N PHE A 35 -0.66 -8.06 -1.14
CA PHE A 35 -0.29 -6.65 -0.96
C PHE A 35 0.47 -6.39 0.34
N LEU A 36 0.11 -7.07 1.43
CA LEU A 36 0.77 -6.87 2.72
C LEU A 36 2.19 -7.44 2.68
N PHE A 37 2.35 -8.71 2.35
CA PHE A 37 3.63 -9.41 2.52
C PHE A 37 4.54 -9.32 1.29
N ASN A 38 3.98 -9.41 0.08
CA ASN A 38 4.79 -9.48 -1.15
C ASN A 38 5.06 -8.13 -1.80
N ILE A 39 4.23 -7.12 -1.50
CA ILE A 39 4.41 -5.75 -1.98
C ILE A 39 4.92 -4.89 -0.83
N TYR A 40 4.08 -4.59 0.16
CA TYR A 40 4.41 -3.61 1.21
C TYR A 40 5.63 -4.01 2.04
N GLU A 41 5.60 -5.16 2.72
CA GLU A 41 6.70 -5.58 3.61
C GLU A 41 8.02 -5.73 2.83
N LYS A 42 7.96 -6.40 1.68
CA LYS A 42 9.14 -6.60 0.83
C LYS A 42 9.75 -5.29 0.34
N ASP A 43 8.95 -4.40 -0.22
CA ASP A 43 9.44 -3.12 -0.74
C ASP A 43 9.90 -2.20 0.39
N PHE A 44 9.23 -2.24 1.53
CA PHE A 44 9.62 -1.49 2.72
C PHE A 44 10.99 -1.94 3.23
N TRP A 45 11.22 -3.24 3.39
CA TRP A 45 12.53 -3.74 3.85
C TRP A 45 13.63 -3.56 2.81
N HIS A 46 13.31 -3.65 1.52
CA HIS A 46 14.26 -3.28 0.46
C HIS A 46 14.63 -1.79 0.54
N TYR A 47 13.67 -0.91 0.81
CA TYR A 47 13.93 0.51 1.05
C TYR A 47 14.82 0.71 2.30
N VAL A 48 14.48 0.08 3.43
CA VAL A 48 15.26 0.17 4.67
C VAL A 48 16.69 -0.32 4.48
N GLN A 49 16.90 -1.42 3.74
CA GLN A 49 18.24 -1.92 3.41
C GLN A 49 19.13 -0.86 2.75
N ASN A 50 18.54 0.01 1.92
CA ASN A 50 19.29 1.04 1.21
C ASN A 50 19.62 2.27 2.09
N ILE A 51 18.78 2.59 3.09
CA ILE A 51 18.90 3.83 3.88
C ILE A 51 19.35 3.62 5.33
N ASP A 52 19.12 2.43 5.89
CA ASP A 52 19.54 2.00 7.23
C ASP A 52 19.92 0.50 7.20
N PRO A 53 21.04 0.14 6.55
CA PRO A 53 21.45 -1.25 6.38
C PRO A 53 21.65 -1.99 7.70
N LYS A 54 22.03 -1.26 8.77
CA LYS A 54 22.21 -1.84 10.10
C LYS A 54 20.89 -2.39 10.63
N LEU A 55 19.82 -1.58 10.60
CA LEU A 55 18.50 -2.01 11.05
C LEU A 55 17.95 -3.16 10.19
N SER A 56 18.19 -3.13 8.87
CA SER A 56 17.80 -4.24 7.99
C SER A 56 18.53 -5.54 8.29
N ASN A 57 19.82 -5.48 8.62
CA ASN A 57 20.61 -6.67 8.97
C ASN A 57 20.22 -7.22 10.33
N GLU A 58 19.90 -6.36 11.30
CA GLU A 58 19.34 -6.77 12.60
C GLU A 58 18.02 -7.52 12.40
N TYR A 59 17.13 -7.03 11.54
CA TYR A 59 15.88 -7.72 11.20
C TYR A 59 16.12 -9.08 10.53
N ALA A 60 17.00 -9.14 9.53
CA ALA A 60 17.27 -10.35 8.77
C ALA A 60 17.97 -11.46 9.58
N ALA A 61 18.59 -11.13 10.71
CA ALA A 61 19.26 -12.07 11.59
C ALA A 61 18.31 -12.81 12.56
N LEU A 62 17.06 -12.35 12.69
CA LEU A 62 16.08 -12.91 13.61
C LEU A 62 15.37 -14.13 13.02
N ASN A 63 15.04 -15.10 13.89
CA ASN A 63 14.25 -16.26 13.53
C ASN A 63 12.78 -16.04 13.92
N SER A 64 11.88 -16.13 12.95
CA SER A 64 10.43 -15.93 13.16
C SER A 64 9.79 -16.85 14.19
N GLU A 65 10.32 -18.04 14.42
CA GLU A 65 9.77 -19.00 15.39
C GLU A 65 10.16 -18.69 16.83
N ASN A 66 11.34 -18.07 17.05
CA ASN A 66 11.90 -17.88 18.39
C ASN A 66 11.94 -16.41 18.84
N ASP A 67 11.96 -15.47 17.90
CA ASP A 67 12.25 -14.05 18.15
C ASP A 67 11.05 -13.13 17.81
N SER A 68 9.83 -13.64 17.98
CA SER A 68 8.61 -12.92 17.57
C SER A 68 8.48 -11.52 18.18
N TYR A 69 8.89 -11.35 19.43
CA TYR A 69 8.88 -10.07 20.12
C TYR A 69 9.93 -9.09 19.56
N GLU A 70 11.15 -9.56 19.32
CA GLU A 70 12.24 -8.79 18.74
C GLU A 70 11.93 -8.34 17.31
N ILE A 71 11.32 -9.23 16.51
CA ILE A 71 10.85 -8.95 15.16
C ILE A 71 9.82 -7.82 15.19
N MET A 72 8.82 -7.92 16.08
CA MET A 72 7.81 -6.88 16.25
C MET A 72 8.45 -5.54 16.64
N ASN A 73 9.41 -5.56 17.57
CA ASN A 73 10.09 -4.36 18.06
C ASN A 73 10.91 -3.68 16.95
N ILE A 74 11.73 -4.44 16.22
CA ILE A 74 12.55 -3.91 15.13
C ILE A 74 11.68 -3.43 13.96
N SER A 75 10.64 -4.19 13.59
CA SER A 75 9.66 -3.78 12.59
C SER A 75 8.99 -2.45 12.97
N SER A 76 8.51 -2.32 14.21
CA SER A 76 7.88 -1.09 14.69
C SER A 76 8.84 0.09 14.65
N LYS A 77 10.09 -0.08 15.10
CA LYS A 77 11.14 0.96 15.02
C LYS A 77 11.39 1.40 13.58
N ALA A 78 11.56 0.46 12.66
CA ALA A 78 11.75 0.76 11.25
C ALA A 78 10.57 1.55 10.69
N LYS A 79 9.35 1.06 10.92
CA LYS A 79 8.11 1.67 10.39
C LYS A 79 7.89 3.08 10.96
N GLN A 80 8.12 3.30 12.25
CA GLN A 80 8.03 4.64 12.85
C GLN A 80 9.03 5.63 12.21
N LYS A 81 10.25 5.18 11.94
CA LYS A 81 11.32 6.04 11.41
C LYS A 81 11.20 6.29 9.90
N HIS A 82 10.69 5.32 9.14
CA HIS A 82 10.90 5.27 7.69
C HIS A 82 9.63 5.22 6.85
N SER A 83 8.47 4.83 7.41
CA SER A 83 7.23 4.62 6.65
C SER A 83 6.79 5.87 5.86
N LYS A 84 6.82 7.05 6.49
CA LYS A 84 6.42 8.30 5.83
C LYS A 84 7.18 8.53 4.53
N LYS A 85 8.52 8.41 4.59
CA LYS A 85 9.37 8.68 3.42
C LYS A 85 9.28 7.58 2.37
N PHE A 86 9.20 6.33 2.81
CA PHE A 86 8.92 5.20 1.93
C PHE A 86 7.62 5.41 1.16
N HIS A 87 6.54 5.78 1.84
CA HIS A 87 5.25 6.00 1.21
C HIS A 87 5.25 7.17 0.23
N GLU A 88 6.10 8.18 0.38
CA GLU A 88 6.28 9.22 -0.63
C GLU A 88 6.89 8.67 -1.92
N LEU A 89 7.85 7.75 -1.80
CA LEU A 89 8.71 7.28 -2.90
C LEU A 89 8.21 6.03 -3.63
N ARG A 90 7.44 5.17 -2.96
CA ARG A 90 6.92 3.93 -3.57
C ARG A 90 5.99 4.20 -4.75
N ASP A 91 5.84 3.18 -5.58
CA ASP A 91 4.80 3.14 -6.59
C ASP A 91 3.41 3.27 -5.95
N LYS A 92 2.52 4.01 -6.63
CA LYS A 92 1.15 4.26 -6.17
C LYS A 92 0.16 3.27 -6.75
N PHE A 93 0.49 2.70 -7.92
CA PHE A 93 -0.37 1.80 -8.67
C PHE A 93 0.37 0.51 -9.01
N TYR A 94 -0.32 -0.61 -8.88
CA TYR A 94 0.21 -1.95 -9.07
C TYR A 94 -0.72 -2.72 -10.03
N LEU A 95 -0.15 -3.37 -11.04
CA LEU A 95 -0.88 -4.22 -11.97
C LEU A 95 -0.81 -5.67 -11.48
N VAL A 96 -1.93 -6.21 -11.01
CA VAL A 96 -2.02 -7.59 -10.50
C VAL A 96 -3.18 -8.28 -11.23
N ASN A 97 -2.94 -9.44 -11.84
CA ASN A 97 -3.97 -10.22 -12.55
C ASN A 97 -4.81 -9.39 -13.56
N GLY A 98 -4.16 -8.47 -14.29
CA GLY A 98 -4.81 -7.63 -15.29
C GLY A 98 -5.64 -6.46 -14.72
N LYS A 99 -5.59 -6.22 -13.41
CA LYS A 99 -6.32 -5.15 -12.73
C LYS A 99 -5.37 -4.18 -12.03
N ILE A 100 -5.79 -2.93 -11.92
CA ILE A 100 -4.99 -1.86 -11.32
C ILE A 100 -5.43 -1.66 -9.88
N TYR A 101 -4.46 -1.65 -8.98
CA TYR A 101 -4.67 -1.51 -7.55
C TYR A 101 -3.81 -0.39 -6.98
N SER A 102 -4.26 0.23 -5.90
CA SER A 102 -3.43 1.02 -5.00
C SER A 102 -3.62 0.48 -3.58
N TYR A 103 -2.75 0.90 -2.66
CA TYR A 103 -2.96 0.62 -1.25
C TYR A 103 -2.63 1.83 -0.38
N ILE A 104 -3.20 1.86 0.81
CA ILE A 104 -2.88 2.77 1.90
C ILE A 104 -2.45 1.90 3.08
N TYR A 105 -1.34 2.27 3.72
CA TYR A 105 -0.93 1.66 4.98
C TYR A 105 -1.57 2.41 6.13
N LEU A 106 -2.32 1.70 6.96
CA LEU A 106 -3.09 2.25 8.08
C LEU A 106 -2.35 2.17 9.41
N GLY A 107 -1.30 1.34 9.49
CA GLY A 107 -0.58 1.08 10.73
C GLY A 107 -1.00 -0.20 11.41
N GLU A 108 -0.14 -0.69 12.30
CA GLU A 108 -0.36 -1.92 13.09
C GLU A 108 -1.25 -1.68 14.32
N MET A 109 -1.67 -0.42 14.56
CA MET A 109 -2.58 -0.08 15.66
C MET A 109 -4.02 -0.54 15.41
N ASN A 110 -4.38 -0.81 14.15
CA ASN A 110 -5.64 -1.45 13.78
C ASN A 110 -5.38 -2.95 13.65
N VAL A 111 -5.59 -3.69 14.74
CA VAL A 111 -5.43 -5.15 14.76
C VAL A 111 -6.28 -5.75 13.64
N GLY A 112 -5.69 -6.56 12.77
CA GLY A 112 -6.39 -7.22 11.64
C GLY A 112 -6.49 -6.41 10.33
N HIS A 113 -6.39 -5.07 10.35
CA HIS A 113 -6.55 -4.23 9.16
C HIS A 113 -5.41 -3.22 8.98
N VAL A 114 -4.25 -3.72 8.56
CA VAL A 114 -2.98 -2.97 8.45
C VAL A 114 -2.86 -2.17 7.15
N ILE A 115 -3.48 -2.65 6.09
CA ILE A 115 -3.54 -2.00 4.78
C ILE A 115 -4.99 -1.94 4.26
N GLU A 116 -5.28 -0.89 3.49
CA GLU A 116 -6.51 -0.78 2.68
C GLU A 116 -6.11 -0.82 1.21
N ILE A 117 -6.75 -1.68 0.41
CA ILE A 117 -6.44 -1.84 -1.01
C ILE A 117 -7.61 -1.29 -1.82
N THR A 118 -7.32 -0.53 -2.88
CA THR A 118 -8.33 -0.01 -3.79
C THR A 118 -8.14 -0.61 -5.18
N GLU A 119 -9.14 -1.32 -5.68
CA GLU A 119 -9.25 -1.77 -7.07
C GLU A 119 -9.85 -0.66 -7.94
N TYR A 120 -9.17 -0.33 -9.04
CA TYR A 120 -9.60 0.66 -10.01
C TYR A 120 -10.06 -0.02 -11.29
N GLU A 121 -11.20 0.43 -11.83
CA GLU A 121 -11.53 0.16 -13.21
C GLU A 121 -10.72 1.07 -14.14
N SER A 122 -10.48 0.65 -15.39
CA SER A 122 -9.71 1.44 -16.36
C SER A 122 -10.27 2.86 -16.56
N LYS A 123 -11.59 3.03 -16.41
CA LYS A 123 -12.28 4.33 -16.44
C LYS A 123 -11.92 5.20 -15.24
N ASP A 124 -11.79 4.60 -14.05
CA ASP A 124 -11.45 5.29 -12.80
C ASP A 124 -10.01 5.83 -12.89
N VAL A 125 -9.10 5.05 -13.47
CA VAL A 125 -7.71 5.47 -13.71
C VAL A 125 -7.64 6.62 -14.72
N HIS A 126 -8.44 6.57 -15.80
CA HIS A 126 -8.53 7.69 -16.75
C HIS A 126 -9.01 8.97 -16.06
N HIS A 127 -10.06 8.89 -15.24
CA HIS A 127 -10.55 10.05 -14.49
C HIS A 127 -9.50 10.60 -13.53
N LEU A 128 -8.78 9.74 -12.83
CA LEU A 128 -7.73 10.15 -11.90
C LEU A 128 -6.56 10.83 -12.62
N LEU A 129 -6.11 10.26 -13.75
CA LEU A 129 -5.06 10.86 -14.58
C LEU A 129 -5.51 12.21 -15.13
N ASN A 130 -6.74 12.31 -15.63
CA ASN A 130 -7.30 13.57 -16.13
C ASN A 130 -7.40 14.63 -15.02
N ALA A 131 -7.81 14.25 -13.80
CA ALA A 131 -7.84 15.16 -12.66
C ALA A 131 -6.44 15.67 -12.27
N LEU A 132 -5.45 14.76 -12.23
CA LEU A 132 -4.05 15.12 -11.98
C LEU A 132 -3.46 16.03 -13.07
N MET A 133 -3.92 15.87 -14.30
CA MET A 133 -3.50 16.68 -15.45
C MET A 133 -4.19 18.05 -15.49
N SER A 134 -5.46 18.14 -15.05
CA SER A 134 -6.20 19.41 -14.98
C SER A 134 -5.70 20.33 -13.87
N ASP A 135 -5.16 19.77 -12.78
CA ASP A 135 -4.71 20.55 -11.61
C ASP A 135 -3.31 21.16 -11.73
N ARG A 136 -2.59 20.94 -12.84
CA ARG A 136 -1.22 21.45 -13.03
C ARG A 136 -1.06 22.18 -14.35
N ASN A 137 -1.22 23.50 -14.31
CA ASN A 137 -0.72 24.52 -15.23
C ASN A 137 -0.24 24.00 -16.60
N GLU A 138 -1.07 24.25 -17.62
CA GLU A 138 -0.97 23.82 -19.02
C GLU A 138 0.44 23.87 -19.66
N LEU A 139 1.35 24.70 -19.16
CA LEU A 139 2.72 24.86 -19.68
C LEU A 139 3.71 23.75 -19.31
N LYS A 140 3.54 23.01 -18.21
CA LYS A 140 4.50 21.94 -17.82
C LYS A 140 4.23 20.59 -18.50
N ASN A 141 3.00 20.35 -18.95
CA ASN A 141 2.57 19.06 -19.50
C ASN A 141 3.18 18.77 -20.89
N ARG A 142 3.49 19.80 -21.69
CA ARG A 142 4.17 19.60 -23.00
C ARG A 142 5.53 18.89 -22.88
N ASN A 143 6.29 19.19 -21.83
CA ASN A 143 7.62 18.61 -21.63
C ASN A 143 7.58 17.20 -21.03
N PHE A 144 6.49 16.84 -20.33
CA PHE A 144 6.32 15.51 -19.75
C PHE A 144 5.94 14.46 -20.82
N PHE A 145 5.01 14.79 -21.72
CA PHE A 145 4.66 13.91 -22.84
C PHE A 145 5.80 13.72 -23.84
N GLN A 146 6.58 14.77 -24.14
CA GLN A 146 7.80 14.62 -24.97
C GLN A 146 8.85 13.71 -24.33
N ARG A 147 8.83 13.52 -23.01
CA ARG A 147 9.73 12.61 -22.28
C ARG A 147 9.23 11.17 -22.21
N ILE A 148 7.91 10.97 -22.22
CA ILE A 148 7.30 9.63 -22.23
C ILE A 148 7.25 9.06 -23.65
N LEU A 149 7.01 9.90 -24.66
CA LEU A 149 6.86 9.48 -26.06
C LEU A 149 8.19 9.40 -26.82
N ASN A 150 9.29 9.94 -26.29
CA ASN A 150 10.64 9.81 -26.87
C ASN A 150 11.51 8.81 -26.09
N LYS A 151 11.00 7.59 -25.90
CA LYS A 151 11.82 6.41 -25.63
C LYS A 151 11.47 5.32 -26.61
#